data_AF-A0A0D5CLS8-F1
#
_entry.id   AF-A0A0D5CLS8-F1
#
_cell.length_a   1.000
_cell.length_b   1.000
_cell.length_c   1.000
_cell.angle_alpha   90.00
_cell.angle_beta   90.00
_cell.angle_gamma   90.00
#
_symmetry.space_group_name_H-M   'P 1'
#
loop_
_entity.id
_entity.type
_entity.pdbx_description
1 polymer ?
#
loop_
_entity_poly.entity_id
_entity_poly.type
_entity_poly.pdbx_seq_one_letter_code
_entity_poly.pdbx_strand_id
1 'polypeptide(L)'
;MTREPEPLIHHPHARYHQGAWRVQVASQPVLGYVVPTVRAPGADPVFEVYADAVDDSGRRVWVSTAVTLEDAVAWMREHDMELLSFAGEHARRRRELATGMLPTHY
;
A
#
# COMPACT_ATOMS: atom_id res chain seq x y z
N MET A 1 33.08 3.88 -9.38
CA MET A 1 32.48 3.32 -8.16
C MET A 1 31.03 3.00 -8.49
N THR A 2 30.75 1.74 -8.79
CA THR A 2 29.39 1.28 -9.10
C THR A 2 28.67 1.12 -7.77
N ARG A 3 27.70 1.98 -7.48
CA ARG A 3 26.87 1.85 -6.27
C ARG A 3 26.05 0.56 -6.43
N GLU A 4 26.35 -0.45 -5.63
CA GLU A 4 25.47 -1.62 -5.52
C GLU A 4 24.07 -1.13 -5.14
N PRO A 5 23.00 -1.60 -5.80
CA PRO A 5 21.65 -1.27 -5.39
C PRO A 5 21.46 -1.73 -3.94
N GLU A 6 21.07 -0.80 -3.07
CA GLU A 6 20.74 -1.12 -1.68
C GLU A 6 19.78 -2.30 -1.66
N PRO A 7 20.01 -3.33 -0.81
CA PRO A 7 19.12 -4.47 -0.74
C PRO A 7 17.73 -3.95 -0.42
N LEU A 8 16.74 -4.36 -1.23
CA LEU A 8 15.33 -4.14 -0.95
C LEU A 8 15.06 -4.71 0.45
N ILE A 9 15.02 -3.82 1.45
CA ILE A 9 14.60 -4.19 2.80
C ILE A 9 13.25 -4.87 2.61
N HIS A 10 13.12 -6.11 3.06
CA HIS A 10 11.83 -6.79 3.12
C HIS A 10 10.90 -5.93 3.99
N HIS A 11 10.14 -5.05 3.33
CA HIS A 11 9.35 -4.02 3.99
C HIS A 11 8.29 -4.68 4.89
N PRO A 12 8.08 -4.16 6.11
CA PRO A 12 7.20 -4.79 7.07
C PRO A 12 5.79 -4.85 6.50
N HIS A 13 5.31 -6.08 6.37
CA HIS A 13 3.94 -6.33 5.98
C HIS A 13 3.02 -5.88 7.11
N ALA A 14 2.16 -4.90 6.84
CA ALA A 14 1.07 -4.60 7.74
C ALA A 14 0.08 -5.78 7.71
N ARG A 15 0.19 -6.68 8.69
CA ARG A 15 -0.93 -7.56 9.06
C ARG A 15 -2.06 -6.68 9.62
N TYR A 16 -3.31 -7.15 9.53
CA TYR A 16 -4.58 -6.46 9.82
C TYR A 16 -4.78 -5.94 11.28
N HIS A 17 -3.73 -5.46 11.95
CA HIS A 17 -3.75 -5.17 13.38
C HIS A 17 -4.05 -3.69 13.65
N GLN A 18 -4.72 -3.46 14.79
CA GLN A 18 -5.12 -2.15 15.32
C GLN A 18 -3.99 -1.12 15.24
N GLY A 19 -4.32 0.11 14.84
CA GLY A 19 -3.36 1.21 14.66
C GLY A 19 -3.23 1.72 13.21
N ALA A 20 -3.83 1.04 12.23
CA ALA A 20 -3.93 1.54 10.87
C ALA A 20 -5.10 2.51 10.70
N TRP A 21 -4.87 3.66 10.06
CA TRP A 21 -5.92 4.58 9.63
C TRP A 21 -6.39 4.21 8.23
N ARG A 22 -7.71 4.14 8.02
CA ARG A 22 -8.33 3.98 6.70
C ARG A 22 -8.62 5.35 6.12
N VAL A 23 -8.17 5.60 4.89
CA VAL A 23 -8.40 6.88 4.20
C VAL A 23 -9.45 6.69 3.11
N GLN A 24 -10.54 7.45 3.22
CA GLN A 24 -11.65 7.47 2.27
C GLN A 24 -12.29 8.87 2.26
N VAL A 25 -12.84 9.29 1.12
CA VAL A 25 -13.58 10.55 1.02
C VAL A 25 -15.07 10.27 1.14
N ALA A 26 -15.67 10.62 2.29
CA ALA A 26 -17.09 10.35 2.55
C ALA A 26 -17.48 8.88 2.30
N SER A 27 -18.42 8.64 1.38
CA SER A 27 -18.89 7.30 0.96
C SER A 27 -18.19 6.77 -0.30
N GLN A 28 -17.11 7.43 -0.76
CA GLN A 28 -16.32 6.96 -1.90
C GLN A 28 -15.50 5.70 -1.56
N PRO A 29 -14.99 4.99 -2.58
CA PRO A 29 -14.08 3.88 -2.36
C PRO A 29 -12.86 4.25 -1.52
N VAL A 30 -12.25 3.24 -0.92
CA VAL A 30 -11.08 3.41 -0.04
C VAL A 30 -9.87 3.73 -0.88
N LEU A 31 -9.15 4.80 -0.53
CA LEU A 31 -7.87 5.13 -1.18
C LEU A 31 -6.75 4.22 -0.67
N GLY A 32 -6.82 3.87 0.61
CA GLY A 32 -5.88 2.94 1.23
C GLY A 32 -5.81 3.11 2.74
N TYR A 33 -4.63 2.83 3.29
CA TYR A 33 -4.38 2.83 4.71
C TYR A 33 -3.03 3.45 5.05
N VAL A 34 -2.97 4.11 6.20
CA VAL A 34 -1.73 4.65 6.76
C VAL A 34 -1.40 3.92 8.06
N VAL A 35 -0.16 3.46 8.20
CA VAL A 35 0.33 2.76 9.39
C VAL A 35 1.50 3.54 9.99
N PRO A 36 1.43 3.95 11.26
CA PRO A 36 2.58 4.54 11.93
C PRO A 36 3.59 3.44 12.28
N THR A 37 4.81 3.56 11.77
CA THR A 37 5.87 2.58 11.92
C THR A 37 7.09 3.20 12.59
N VAL A 38 7.48 2.68 13.76
CA VAL A 38 8.72 3.04 14.45
C VAL A 38 9.82 2.09 13.97
N ARG A 39 10.83 2.62 13.28
CA ARG A 39 11.91 1.83 12.67
C ARG A 39 13.07 1.50 13.62
N ALA A 40 13.20 2.24 14.72
CA ALA A 40 14.20 2.03 15.75
C ALA A 40 13.66 2.47 17.12
N PRO A 41 14.06 1.82 18.23
CA PRO A 41 13.69 2.25 19.57
C PRO A 41 14.03 3.73 19.81
N GLY A 42 13.05 4.52 20.22
CA GLY A 42 13.21 5.96 20.51
C GLY A 42 13.18 6.89 19.29
N ALA A 43 13.01 6.37 18.07
CA ALA A 43 12.78 7.20 16.89
C ALA A 43 11.31 7.63 16.76
N ASP A 44 11.10 8.79 16.14
CA ASP A 44 9.77 9.21 15.72
C ASP A 44 9.18 8.24 14.68
N PRO A 45 7.85 8.00 14.69
CA PRO A 45 7.22 7.15 13.70
C PRO A 45 7.24 7.80 12.32
N VAL A 46 7.43 6.98 11.29
CA VAL A 46 7.06 7.35 9.91
C VAL A 46 5.69 6.80 9.58
N PHE A 47 5.04 7.37 8.57
CA PHE A 47 3.68 7.01 8.18
C PHE A 47 3.72 6.27 6.84
N GLU A 48 3.63 4.95 6.91
CA GLU A 48 3.69 4.08 5.75
C GLU A 48 2.30 4.01 5.10
N VAL A 49 2.24 4.28 3.80
CA VAL A 49 1.02 4.30 3.01
C VAL A 49 0.89 3.00 2.24
N TYR A 50 -0.26 2.37 2.36
CA TYR A 50 -0.62 1.14 1.67
C TYR A 50 -1.87 1.36 0.83
N ALA A 51 -1.89 0.85 -0.39
CA ALA A 51 -3.09 0.87 -1.23
C ALA A 51 -4.18 -0.07 -0.65
N ASP A 52 -5.45 0.14 -1.05
CA ASP A 52 -6.53 -0.83 -0.82
C ASP A 52 -6.41 -2.04 -1.77
N ALA A 53 -5.25 -2.67 -1.75
CA ALA A 53 -4.86 -3.76 -2.62
C ALA A 53 -4.00 -4.77 -1.85
N VAL A 54 -3.99 -6.00 -2.33
CA VAL A 54 -3.14 -7.07 -1.81
C VAL A 54 -2.39 -7.75 -2.94
N ASP A 55 -1.14 -8.11 -2.68
CA ASP A 55 -0.29 -8.86 -3.61
C ASP A 55 -0.74 -10.34 -3.71
N ASP A 56 -0.07 -11.11 -4.57
CA ASP A 56 -0.34 -12.54 -4.79
C ASP A 56 -0.15 -13.39 -3.52
N SER A 57 0.58 -12.89 -2.53
CA SER A 57 0.75 -13.52 -1.21
C SER A 57 -0.30 -13.09 -0.19
N GLY A 58 -1.27 -12.27 -0.59
CA GLY A 58 -2.36 -11.77 0.26
C GLY A 58 -1.96 -10.64 1.20
N ARG A 59 -0.80 -10.00 0.98
CA ARG A 59 -0.28 -8.91 1.83
C ARG A 59 -0.59 -7.57 1.22
N ARG A 60 -0.84 -6.54 2.04
CA ARG A 60 -1.10 -5.18 1.54
C ARG A 60 0.09 -4.63 0.77
N VAL A 61 -0.21 -3.89 -0.29
CA VAL A 61 0.82 -3.29 -1.13
C VAL A 61 1.22 -1.93 -0.57
N TRP A 62 2.49 -1.80 -0.16
CA TRP A 62 3.10 -0.53 0.23
C TRP A 62 3.34 0.33 -1.01
N VAL A 63 3.03 1.62 -0.93
CA VAL A 63 3.12 2.55 -2.07
C VAL A 63 3.91 3.82 -1.77
N SER A 64 3.95 4.26 -0.51
CA SER A 64 4.67 5.47 -0.14
C SER A 64 4.98 5.51 1.36
N THR A 65 5.80 6.47 1.78
CA THR A 65 6.06 6.79 3.19
C THR A 65 6.07 8.31 3.34
N ALA A 66 5.46 8.79 4.41
CA ALA A 66 5.45 10.20 4.79
C ALA A 66 6.00 10.41 6.21
N VAL A 67 6.37 11.65 6.51
CA VAL A 67 6.90 12.04 7.82
C VAL A 67 5.77 12.33 8.82
N THR A 68 4.61 12.76 8.33
CA THR A 68 3.42 13.00 9.15
C THR A 68 2.18 12.29 8.59
N LEU A 69 1.16 12.12 9.42
CA LEU A 69 -0.14 11.60 8.97
C LEU A 69 -0.81 12.57 7.97
N GLU A 70 -0.66 13.88 8.17
CA GLU A 70 -1.25 14.89 7.29
C GLU A 70 -0.65 14.79 5.89
N ASP A 71 0.68 14.70 5.79
CA ASP A 71 1.39 14.52 4.52
C ASP A 71 0.98 13.22 3.84
N ALA A 72 0.83 12.12 4.60
CA ALA A 72 0.34 10.86 4.07
C ALA A 72 -1.06 11.01 3.45
N VAL A 73 -1.99 11.66 4.16
CA VAL A 73 -3.36 11.88 3.67
C VAL A 73 -3.39 12.83 2.48
N ALA A 74 -2.58 13.90 2.49
CA ALA A 74 -2.45 14.82 1.38
C ALA A 74 -1.97 14.10 0.12
N TRP A 75 -0.88 13.32 0.23
CA TRP A 75 -0.35 12.51 -0.86
C TRP A 75 -1.41 11.56 -1.42
N MET A 76 -2.15 10.84 -0.56
CA MET A 76 -3.20 9.93 -0.99
C MET A 76 -4.34 10.63 -1.73
N ARG A 77 -4.67 11.88 -1.36
CA ARG A 77 -5.69 12.68 -2.06
C ARG A 77 -5.19 13.17 -3.42
N GLU A 78 -3.91 13.52 -3.52
CA GLU A 78 -3.29 13.92 -4.79
C GLU A 78 -3.19 12.75 -5.78
N HIS A 79 -3.09 11.51 -5.27
CA HIS A 79 -2.91 10.28 -6.06
C HIS A 79 -4.17 9.39 -6.04
N ASP A 80 -5.35 9.98 -5.79
CA ASP A 80 -6.58 9.22 -5.55
C ASP A 80 -6.95 8.29 -6.71
N MET A 81 -6.96 8.80 -7.94
CA MET A 81 -7.30 8.05 -9.15
C MET A 81 -6.29 6.94 -9.43
N GLU A 82 -5.01 7.16 -9.13
CA GLU A 82 -3.96 6.15 -9.30
C GLU A 82 -4.17 5.00 -8.31
N LEU A 83 -4.43 5.33 -7.05
CA LEU A 83 -4.71 4.35 -6.00
C LEU A 83 -5.97 3.53 -6.28
N LEU A 84 -7.03 4.18 -6.76
CA LEU A 84 -8.28 3.51 -7.13
C LEU A 84 -8.10 2.58 -8.33
N SER A 85 -7.41 3.04 -9.37
CA SER A 85 -7.07 2.22 -10.54
C SER A 85 -6.24 1.00 -10.12
N PHE A 86 -5.21 1.22 -9.31
CA PHE A 86 -4.32 0.19 -8.80
C PHE A 86 -5.07 -0.89 -8.00
N ALA A 87 -5.98 -0.47 -7.10
CA ALA A 87 -6.82 -1.38 -6.33
C ALA A 87 -7.77 -2.18 -7.24
N GLY A 88 -8.37 -1.52 -8.24
CA GLY A 88 -9.24 -2.16 -9.22
C GLY A 88 -8.54 -3.26 -10.02
N GLU A 89 -7.31 -3.01 -10.47
CA GLU A 89 -6.50 -3.98 -11.21
C GLU A 89 -6.12 -5.19 -10.36
N HIS A 90 -5.69 -4.98 -9.10
CA HIS A 90 -5.37 -6.06 -8.18
C HIS A 90 -6.60 -6.92 -7.86
N ALA A 91 -7.75 -6.28 -7.63
CA ALA A 91 -9.00 -7.00 -7.41
C ALA A 91 -9.42 -7.82 -8.65
N ARG A 92 -9.22 -7.29 -9.86
CA ARG A 92 -9.48 -8.01 -11.12
C ARG A 92 -8.57 -9.23 -11.25
N ARG A 93 -7.25 -9.05 -11.12
CA ARG A 93 -6.25 -10.11 -11.22
C ARG A 93 -6.51 -11.22 -10.21
N ARG A 94 -6.86 -10.87 -8.97
CA ARG A 94 -7.20 -11.84 -7.93
C ARG A 94 -8.43 -12.67 -8.28
N ARG A 95 -9.47 -12.06 -8.88
CA ARG A 95 -10.65 -12.78 -9.36
C ARG A 95 -10.33 -13.73 -10.51
N GLU A 96 -9.50 -13.30 -11.45
CA GLU A 96 -9.03 -14.13 -12.57
C GLU A 96 -8.29 -15.37 -12.07
N LEU A 97 -7.33 -15.18 -11.15
CA LEU A 97 -6.59 -16.27 -10.49
C LEU A 97 -7.52 -17.22 -9.72
N ALA A 98 -8.50 -16.68 -8.98
CA ALA A 98 -9.45 -17.50 -8.21
C ALA A 98 -10.41 -18.31 -9.10
N THR A 99 -10.67 -17.85 -10.32
CA THR A 99 -11.60 -18.50 -11.28
C THR A 99 -10.87 -19.44 -12.25
N GLY A 100 -9.53 -19.54 -12.17
CA GLY A 100 -8.73 -20.37 -13.08
C GLY A 100 -8.58 -19.80 -14.50
N MET A 101 -8.99 -18.55 -14.72
CA MET A 101 -8.69 -17.81 -15.94
C MET A 101 -7.28 -17.25 -15.83
N LEU A 102 -6.29 -18.04 -16.24
CA LEU A 102 -4.96 -17.49 -16.48
C LEU A 102 -5.05 -16.50 -17.66
N PRO A 103 -4.52 -15.27 -17.54
CA PRO A 103 -4.37 -14.41 -18.71
C PRO A 103 -3.42 -15.11 -19.67
N THR A 104 -3.96 -15.57 -20.79
CA THR A 104 -3.17 -15.99 -21.95
C THR A 104 -2.47 -14.75 -22.50
N HIS A 105 -1.25 -14.50 -22.03
CA HIS A 105 -0.31 -13.66 -22.76
C HIS A 105 0.41 -14.54 -23.78
N TYR A 106 0.12 -14.31 -25.06
CA TYR A 106 0.96 -14.66 -26.19
C TYR A 106 2.04 -13.60 -26.38
#